data_AF-A0A0G4FV57-F1
#
_entry.id   AF-A0A0G4FV57-F1
#
_cell.length_a   1.000
_cell.length_b   1.000
_cell.length_c   1.000
_cell.angle_alpha   90.00
_cell.angle_beta   90.00
_cell.angle_gamma   90.00
#
_symmetry.space_group_name_H-M   'P 1'
#
loop_
_entity.id
_entity.type
_entity.pdbx_description
1 polymer ?
#
loop_
_entity_poly.entity_id
_entity_poly.type
_entity_poly.pdbx_seq_one_letter_code
_entity_poly.pdbx_strand_id
1 'polypeptide(L)'
;MVPSVCNVLSLLASVLVLLPSAVLAQSSPSRVARISPASIPVVPGAPDSLPYLYVLGVVEQGRTSLSVQNFGPGSVSLTTVDENNDIVSSAAIQHDDLLSREMLFGASNELTFIFEAANGTEVFRQTVSNDYDFTIDFQRLNVSMMKSRGPLPNSNAMLVTFGNPLPFDLVATMEHQGDPVDGSGTVIQPSASLTSGWLQQTYLQRLSEGDDFYVSMVPKDESDGTGVVSFMAITNWRPFASAQRARRLRREGKAAVEWAVGMGA
;
A
#
# COMPACT_ATOMS: atom_id res chain seq x y z
N MET A 1 59.64 21.89 36.83
CA MET A 1 59.61 23.33 36.60
C MET A 1 59.29 23.55 35.13
N VAL A 2 58.11 24.10 34.82
CA VAL A 2 57.77 24.69 33.52
C VAL A 2 57.95 26.20 33.70
N PRO A 3 58.67 26.89 32.81
CA PRO A 3 58.03 27.80 31.84
C PRO A 3 58.83 27.86 30.51
N SER A 4 58.48 28.49 29.38
CA SER A 4 57.34 29.29 28.89
C SER A 4 57.91 29.93 27.59
N VAL A 5 57.37 29.72 26.38
CA VAL A 5 56.25 30.45 25.72
C VAL A 5 56.74 31.42 24.62
N CYS A 6 55.92 31.51 23.55
CA CYS A 6 55.77 32.58 22.55
C CYS A 6 56.81 32.67 21.41
N ASN A 7 56.46 32.91 20.14
CA ASN A 7 55.33 33.63 19.51
C ASN A 7 54.83 32.87 18.25
N VAL A 8 53.53 32.69 17.94
CA VAL A 8 52.39 33.59 17.57
C VAL A 8 52.32 33.90 16.05
N LEU A 9 51.08 33.75 15.52
CA LEU A 9 50.46 34.16 14.23
C LEU A 9 50.68 33.25 12.99
N SER A 10 49.72 33.00 12.09
CA SER A 10 48.25 33.06 12.03
C SER A 10 47.82 32.71 10.58
N LEU A 11 46.66 32.05 10.42
CA LEU A 11 45.76 32.01 9.25
C LEU A 11 46.26 31.51 7.87
N LEU A 12 45.74 30.36 7.41
CA LEU A 12 44.60 30.29 6.47
C LEU A 12 44.16 28.85 6.16
N ALA A 13 42.84 28.72 6.04
CA ALA A 13 42.02 27.54 5.91
C ALA A 13 42.32 26.65 4.70
N SER A 14 42.10 25.35 4.86
CA SER A 14 41.42 24.49 3.88
C SER A 14 40.88 23.25 4.57
N VAL A 15 39.59 23.27 4.86
CA VAL A 15 38.78 22.16 5.34
C VAL A 15 38.58 21.20 4.17
N LEU A 16 39.03 19.96 4.29
CA LEU A 16 38.43 18.84 3.56
C LEU A 16 38.31 17.65 4.49
N VAL A 17 37.11 17.53 5.06
CA VAL A 17 36.62 16.35 5.77
C VAL A 17 36.35 15.28 4.71
N LEU A 18 37.04 14.15 4.79
CA LEU A 18 36.65 12.91 4.12
C LEU A 18 36.48 11.83 5.19
N LEU A 19 35.23 11.68 5.62
CA LEU A 19 34.76 10.61 6.49
C LEU A 19 34.80 9.26 5.75
N PRO A 20 35.09 8.15 6.45
CA PRO A 20 34.98 6.81 5.90
C PRO A 20 33.54 6.30 6.06
N SER A 21 32.73 6.39 5.00
CA SER A 21 31.41 5.72 4.97
C SER A 21 31.55 4.33 4.36
N ALA A 22 32.03 3.38 5.16
CA ALA A 22 31.79 1.97 4.92
C ALA A 22 30.42 1.61 5.52
N VAL A 23 29.35 1.86 4.76
CA VAL A 23 28.04 1.29 5.06
C VAL A 23 28.10 -0.18 4.66
N LEU A 24 28.20 -1.05 5.68
CA LEU A 24 27.92 -2.48 5.56
C LEU A 24 26.52 -2.63 4.94
N ALA A 25 26.50 -3.14 3.71
CA ALA A 25 25.29 -3.58 3.05
C ALA A 25 24.64 -4.69 3.88
N GLN A 26 23.61 -4.36 4.66
CA GLN A 26 22.63 -5.33 5.11
C GLN A 26 21.88 -5.82 3.88
N SER A 27 22.23 -7.02 3.42
CA SER A 27 21.46 -7.77 2.45
C SER A 27 20.20 -8.33 3.14
N SER A 28 19.12 -7.55 3.13
CA SER A 28 17.78 -8.11 3.30
C SER A 28 17.43 -8.84 1.99
N PRO A 29 17.02 -10.13 2.01
CA PRO A 29 16.28 -10.64 0.88
C PRO A 29 14.92 -9.95 0.97
N SER A 30 14.70 -9.02 0.06
CA SER A 30 13.38 -8.52 -0.28
C SER A 30 13.43 -8.28 -1.77
N ARG A 31 13.10 -9.32 -2.56
CA ARG A 31 12.89 -9.18 -4.00
C ARG A 31 11.56 -8.45 -4.20
N VAL A 32 11.55 -7.14 -3.98
CA VAL A 32 10.46 -6.27 -4.44
C VAL A 32 10.93 -5.61 -5.74
N ALA A 33 10.21 -5.94 -6.82
CA ALA A 33 10.57 -5.57 -8.18
C ALA A 33 10.52 -4.05 -8.38
N ARG A 34 11.61 -3.46 -8.87
CA ARG A 34 11.63 -2.08 -9.37
C ARG A 34 10.88 -1.96 -10.69
N ILE A 35 9.95 -1.01 -10.79
CA ILE A 35 9.28 -0.60 -12.02
C ILE A 35 9.96 0.68 -12.53
N SER A 36 10.56 0.64 -13.73
CA SER A 36 11.13 1.83 -14.39
C SER A 36 10.06 2.58 -15.21
N PRO A 37 10.11 3.92 -15.32
CA PRO A 37 9.09 4.73 -16.01
C PRO A 37 9.12 4.57 -17.54
N ALA A 38 8.02 4.89 -18.24
CA ALA A 38 8.02 5.09 -19.70
C ALA A 38 8.01 6.55 -20.06
N SER A 39 8.85 6.85 -21.04
CA SER A 39 8.69 7.87 -22.05
C SER A 39 7.51 7.56 -23.00
N ILE A 40 6.32 8.11 -22.74
CA ILE A 40 5.25 8.56 -23.67
C ILE A 40 4.19 9.26 -22.79
N PRO A 41 3.68 10.46 -23.16
CA PRO A 41 2.99 11.32 -22.22
C PRO A 41 1.62 10.76 -21.86
N VAL A 42 1.46 10.29 -20.63
CA VAL A 42 0.30 10.76 -19.85
C VAL A 42 0.38 12.27 -19.96
N VAL A 43 -0.67 12.98 -20.41
CA VAL A 43 -0.68 14.45 -20.30
C VAL A 43 -0.27 14.71 -18.85
N PRO A 44 0.90 15.33 -18.58
CA PRO A 44 1.29 15.57 -17.21
C PRO A 44 0.15 16.37 -16.64
N GLY A 45 -0.56 15.79 -15.68
CA GLY A 45 -1.43 16.60 -14.86
C GLY A 45 -0.58 17.75 -14.35
N ALA A 46 -1.18 18.92 -14.17
CA ALA A 46 -0.52 19.96 -13.39
C ALA A 46 0.00 19.32 -12.07
N PRO A 47 1.09 19.82 -11.47
CA PRO A 47 1.56 19.37 -10.16
C PRO A 47 0.44 19.27 -9.10
N ASP A 48 -0.62 20.06 -9.27
CA ASP A 48 -1.81 20.13 -8.40
C ASP A 48 -2.94 19.17 -8.80
N SER A 49 -2.72 18.31 -9.81
CA SER A 49 -3.70 17.29 -10.22
C SER A 49 -3.83 16.25 -9.13
N LEU A 50 -5.03 15.69 -8.99
CA LEU A 50 -5.23 14.60 -8.06
C LEU A 50 -4.37 13.39 -8.45
N PRO A 51 -3.71 12.75 -7.47
CA PRO A 51 -2.93 11.54 -7.68
C PRO A 51 -3.85 10.39 -8.11
N TYR A 52 -3.30 9.41 -8.82
CA TYR A 52 -3.97 8.11 -8.99
C TYR A 52 -3.32 7.15 -8.00
N LEU A 53 -4.01 6.90 -6.88
CA LEU A 53 -3.51 5.99 -5.85
C LEU A 53 -4.12 4.61 -5.98
N TYR A 54 -3.29 3.64 -5.67
CA TYR A 54 -3.68 2.28 -5.34
C TYR A 54 -3.14 1.99 -3.94
N VAL A 55 -4.05 1.80 -2.98
CA VAL A 55 -3.76 1.52 -1.58
C VAL A 55 -4.22 0.11 -1.27
N LEU A 56 -3.39 -0.64 -0.56
CA LEU A 56 -3.69 -1.98 -0.08
C LEU A 56 -3.22 -2.09 1.37
N GLY A 57 -4.10 -2.55 2.24
CA GLY A 57 -3.80 -2.74 3.65
C GLY A 57 -4.26 -4.10 4.15
N VAL A 58 -3.50 -4.63 5.11
CA VAL A 58 -3.83 -5.84 5.87
C VAL A 58 -3.52 -5.58 7.33
N VAL A 59 -4.40 -6.06 8.19
CA VAL A 59 -4.32 -5.92 9.64
C VAL A 59 -4.32 -7.31 10.25
N GLU A 60 -3.42 -7.51 11.19
CA GLU A 60 -3.30 -8.71 11.99
C GLU A 60 -2.95 -8.30 13.44
N GLN A 61 -2.92 -9.27 14.34
CA GLN A 61 -2.63 -8.98 15.75
C GLN A 61 -1.30 -8.22 15.92
N GLY A 62 -1.41 -7.02 16.48
CA GLY A 62 -0.30 -6.13 16.84
C GLY A 62 0.34 -5.37 15.68
N ARG A 63 -0.07 -5.60 14.43
CA ARG A 63 0.57 -4.96 13.27
C ARG A 63 -0.34 -4.80 12.06
N THR A 64 0.04 -3.87 11.21
CA THR A 64 -0.60 -3.61 9.93
C THR A 64 0.44 -3.42 8.84
N SER A 65 0.16 -3.99 7.68
CA SER A 65 0.97 -3.88 6.48
C SER A 65 0.25 -3.00 5.48
N LEU A 66 0.93 -1.96 4.99
CA LEU A 66 0.39 -1.00 4.04
C LEU A 66 1.28 -0.97 2.80
N SER A 67 0.67 -1.06 1.63
CA SER A 67 1.31 -0.89 0.32
C SER A 67 0.55 0.16 -0.46
N VAL A 68 1.27 1.16 -0.96
CA VAL A 68 0.70 2.31 -1.66
C VAL A 68 1.50 2.57 -2.92
N GLN A 69 0.80 2.70 -4.04
CA GLN A 69 1.40 3.04 -5.31
C GLN A 69 0.71 4.28 -5.89
N ASN A 70 1.50 5.28 -6.26
CA ASN A 70 1.01 6.46 -6.96
C ASN A 70 1.36 6.37 -8.44
N PHE A 71 0.36 6.14 -9.28
CA PHE A 71 0.51 6.04 -10.73
C PHE A 71 0.26 7.37 -11.45
N GLY A 72 -0.24 8.38 -10.75
CA GLY A 72 -0.70 9.65 -11.33
C GLY A 72 0.32 10.78 -11.18
N PRO A 73 0.14 11.89 -11.92
CA PRO A 73 0.87 13.12 -11.66
C PRO A 73 0.52 13.66 -10.27
N GLY A 74 1.47 14.33 -9.61
CA GLY A 74 1.30 14.87 -8.26
C GLY A 74 1.92 13.99 -7.17
N SER A 75 2.10 14.58 -5.98
CA SER A 75 2.62 13.89 -4.79
C SER A 75 1.53 13.73 -3.74
N VAL A 76 1.67 12.71 -2.91
CA VAL A 76 0.75 12.40 -1.82
C VAL A 76 1.53 12.35 -0.52
N SER A 77 1.01 12.97 0.52
CA SER A 77 1.49 12.75 1.88
C SER A 77 0.64 11.65 2.53
N LEU A 78 1.29 10.69 3.16
CA LEU A 78 0.69 9.76 4.09
C LEU A 78 1.01 10.25 5.50
N THR A 79 -0.02 10.48 6.29
CA THR A 79 0.08 10.69 7.73
C THR A 79 -0.62 9.55 8.45
N THR A 80 0.07 8.91 9.37
CA THR A 80 -0.50 7.90 10.26
C THR A 80 -0.65 8.51 11.63
N VAL A 81 -1.85 8.44 12.20
CA VAL A 81 -2.14 8.89 13.56
C VAL A 81 -2.69 7.74 14.40
N ASP A 82 -2.59 7.85 15.72
CA ASP A 82 -3.21 6.92 16.67
C ASP A 82 -4.61 7.39 17.11
N GLU A 83 -5.20 6.70 18.10
CA GLU A 83 -6.52 7.03 18.66
C GLU A 83 -6.61 8.44 19.28
N ASN A 84 -5.48 9.02 19.70
CA ASN A 84 -5.41 10.36 20.28
C ASN A 84 -5.14 11.44 19.22
N ASN A 85 -5.07 11.06 17.94
CA ASN A 85 -4.63 11.87 16.81
C ASN A 85 -3.15 12.30 16.90
N ASP A 86 -2.33 11.59 17.68
CA ASP A 86 -0.89 11.82 17.70
C ASP A 86 -0.26 11.19 16.46
N ILE A 87 0.66 11.93 15.81
CA ILE A 87 1.33 11.46 14.60
C ILE A 87 2.29 10.32 14.96
N VAL A 88 1.96 9.12 14.50
CA VAL A 88 2.80 7.92 14.64
C VAL A 88 3.85 7.88 13.54
N SER A 89 3.48 8.24 12.31
CA SER A 89 4.41 8.24 11.19
C SER A 89 3.97 9.17 10.06
N SER A 90 4.91 9.57 9.22
CA SER A 90 4.62 10.27 7.97
C SER A 90 5.48 9.77 6.82
N ALA A 91 5.02 9.99 5.60
CA ALA A 91 5.76 9.70 4.37
C ALA A 91 5.25 10.59 3.22
N ALA A 92 6.13 10.87 2.27
CA ALA A 92 5.74 11.46 0.98
C ALA A 92 5.88 10.39 -0.10
N ILE A 93 4.89 10.32 -0.98
CA ILE A 93 4.77 9.35 -2.08
C ILE A 93 4.73 10.16 -3.37
N GLN A 94 5.81 10.10 -4.14
CA GLN A 94 5.94 10.85 -5.39
C GLN A 94 5.27 10.13 -6.56
N HIS A 95 5.24 10.77 -7.72
CA HIS A 95 4.84 10.12 -8.97
C HIS A 95 5.69 8.86 -9.22
N ASP A 96 5.03 7.76 -9.56
CA ASP A 96 5.65 6.44 -9.81
C ASP A 96 6.34 5.80 -8.60
N ASP A 97 6.09 6.34 -7.41
CA ASP A 97 6.62 5.80 -6.16
C ASP A 97 5.79 4.62 -5.64
N LEU A 98 6.47 3.74 -4.91
CA LEU A 98 5.89 2.59 -4.21
C LEU A 98 6.34 2.67 -2.76
N LEU A 99 5.39 2.93 -1.87
CA LEU A 99 5.60 2.84 -0.44
C LEU A 99 5.08 1.50 0.06
N SER A 100 5.94 0.73 0.73
CA SER A 100 5.52 -0.45 1.49
C SER A 100 6.04 -0.30 2.92
N ARG A 101 5.15 -0.46 3.90
CA ARG A 101 5.45 -0.24 5.31
C ARG A 101 4.68 -1.22 6.18
N GLU A 102 5.38 -1.81 7.12
CA GLU A 102 4.79 -2.46 8.29
C GLU A 102 4.75 -1.45 9.44
N MET A 103 3.64 -1.41 10.18
CA MET A 103 3.44 -0.53 11.32
C MET A 103 2.91 -1.35 12.49
N LEU A 104 3.39 -1.01 13.69
CA LEU A 104 2.90 -1.58 14.94
C LEU A 104 1.91 -0.61 15.57
N PHE A 105 0.87 -1.14 16.20
CA PHE A 105 -0.15 -0.34 16.89
C PHE A 105 0.41 0.40 18.13
N GLY A 106 1.51 -0.09 18.70
CA GLY A 106 2.13 0.54 19.87
C GLY A 106 1.27 0.34 21.12
N ALA A 107 1.00 1.43 21.84
CA ALA A 107 0.11 1.43 23.01
C ALA A 107 -1.37 1.68 22.65
N SER A 108 -1.62 2.31 21.50
CA SER A 108 -2.95 2.49 20.92
C SER A 108 -3.44 1.17 20.33
N ASN A 109 -4.74 0.94 20.32
CA ASN A 109 -5.34 -0.17 19.56
C ASN A 109 -5.87 0.27 18.20
N GLU A 110 -5.65 1.52 17.81
CA GLU A 110 -6.14 2.09 16.57
C GLU A 110 -5.02 2.81 15.82
N LEU A 111 -5.04 2.71 14.49
CA LEU A 111 -4.24 3.52 13.59
C LEU A 111 -5.14 4.08 12.49
N THR A 112 -4.99 5.37 12.19
CA THR A 112 -5.68 6.01 11.07
C THR A 112 -4.67 6.47 10.03
N PHE A 113 -4.84 6.00 8.79
CA PHE A 113 -4.09 6.42 7.62
C PHE A 113 -4.84 7.55 6.93
N ILE A 114 -4.15 8.67 6.71
CA ILE A 114 -4.68 9.84 6.03
C ILE A 114 -3.78 10.13 4.85
N PHE A 115 -4.36 10.12 3.65
CA PHE A 115 -3.68 10.45 2.41
C PHE A 115 -4.16 11.80 1.92
N GLU A 116 -3.23 12.73 1.71
CA GLU A 116 -3.51 14.07 1.24
C GLU A 116 -2.69 14.39 0.00
N ALA A 117 -3.35 14.85 -1.06
CA ALA A 117 -2.69 15.33 -2.27
C ALA A 117 -1.96 16.65 -2.01
N ALA A 118 -0.98 16.98 -2.87
CA ALA A 118 -0.18 18.21 -2.75
C ALA A 118 -1.02 19.52 -2.68
N ASN A 119 -2.24 19.50 -3.22
CA ASN A 119 -3.17 20.63 -3.18
C ASN A 119 -3.99 20.73 -1.88
N GLY A 120 -3.72 19.87 -0.88
CA GLY A 120 -4.43 19.82 0.41
C GLY A 120 -5.72 19.00 0.40
N THR A 121 -6.05 18.32 -0.70
CA THR A 121 -7.25 17.47 -0.77
C THR A 121 -6.99 16.13 -0.10
N GLU A 122 -7.76 15.77 0.91
CA GLU A 122 -7.79 14.40 1.44
C GLU A 122 -8.34 13.48 0.35
N VAL A 123 -7.56 12.48 -0.05
CA VAL A 123 -7.90 11.54 -1.12
C VAL A 123 -8.34 10.19 -0.59
N PHE A 124 -7.88 9.81 0.59
CA PHE A 124 -8.28 8.56 1.22
C PHE A 124 -8.00 8.61 2.72
N ARG A 125 -8.92 8.02 3.49
CA ARG A 125 -8.79 7.84 4.94
C ARG A 125 -9.22 6.44 5.30
N GLN A 126 -8.41 5.76 6.11
CA GLN A 126 -8.76 4.47 6.65
C GLN A 126 -8.32 4.33 8.09
N THR A 127 -9.26 3.97 8.96
CA THR A 127 -9.01 3.61 10.35
C THR A 127 -8.99 2.10 10.49
N VAL A 128 -8.00 1.56 11.18
CA VAL A 128 -7.87 0.14 11.48
C VAL A 128 -7.69 -0.06 12.98
N SER A 129 -8.21 -1.16 13.50
CA SER A 129 -8.12 -1.53 14.91
C SER A 129 -7.33 -2.83 15.09
N ASN A 130 -6.74 -2.98 16.26
CA ASN A 130 -6.06 -4.18 16.73
C ASN A 130 -6.92 -4.93 17.74
N ASP A 131 -8.14 -5.28 17.33
CA ASP A 131 -9.13 -5.98 18.15
C ASP A 131 -9.25 -7.45 17.79
N TYR A 132 -8.20 -8.01 17.17
CA TYR A 132 -8.15 -9.39 16.71
C TYR A 132 -7.20 -10.25 17.52
N ASP A 133 -7.54 -11.53 17.64
CA ASP A 133 -6.67 -12.58 18.19
C ASP A 133 -6.28 -13.60 17.13
N PHE A 134 -5.83 -13.11 15.97
CA PHE A 134 -5.26 -13.96 14.93
C PHE A 134 -3.96 -13.36 14.36
N THR A 135 -3.09 -14.26 13.91
CA THR A 135 -1.92 -13.92 13.11
C THR A 135 -2.04 -14.61 11.77
N ILE A 136 -1.61 -13.94 10.70
CA ILE A 136 -1.73 -14.50 9.35
C ILE A 136 -0.40 -15.07 8.92
N ASP A 137 -0.30 -16.39 8.86
CA ASP A 137 0.85 -17.06 8.26
C ASP A 137 0.66 -17.22 6.75
N PHE A 138 0.89 -16.14 6.00
CA PHE A 138 0.81 -16.14 4.54
C PHE A 138 1.76 -17.15 3.89
N GLN A 139 2.89 -17.48 4.53
CA GLN A 139 3.86 -18.44 3.98
C GLN A 139 3.33 -19.86 3.99
N ARG A 140 2.60 -20.24 5.05
CA ARG A 140 1.96 -21.56 5.13
C ARG A 140 0.72 -21.67 4.28
N LEU A 141 -0.02 -20.57 4.14
CA LEU A 141 -1.35 -20.61 3.54
C LEU A 141 -1.31 -20.57 2.01
N ASN A 142 -0.22 -20.10 1.38
CA ASN A 142 -0.12 -19.89 -0.08
C ASN A 142 -1.38 -19.22 -0.67
N VAL A 143 -2.05 -18.38 0.12
CA VAL A 143 -3.36 -17.77 -0.13
C VAL A 143 -3.22 -16.26 -0.03
N SER A 144 -3.83 -15.53 -0.97
CA SER A 144 -3.93 -14.07 -0.93
C SER A 144 -5.33 -13.70 -0.47
N MET A 145 -5.44 -12.78 0.48
CA MET A 145 -6.73 -12.28 0.95
C MET A 145 -7.45 -11.47 -0.12
N MET A 146 -6.71 -10.62 -0.81
CA MET A 146 -7.23 -9.81 -1.91
C MET A 146 -6.24 -9.81 -3.07
N LYS A 147 -6.77 -9.82 -4.29
CA LYS A 147 -6.03 -9.60 -5.53
C LYS A 147 -6.86 -8.71 -6.42
N SER A 148 -6.25 -7.72 -7.05
CA SER A 148 -6.90 -7.02 -8.16
C SER A 148 -6.14 -7.25 -9.45
N ARG A 149 -6.88 -7.27 -10.55
CA ARG A 149 -6.34 -7.31 -11.90
C ARG A 149 -7.05 -6.31 -12.80
N GLY A 150 -6.34 -5.32 -13.29
CA GLY A 150 -6.97 -4.30 -14.14
C GLY A 150 -6.00 -3.25 -14.67
N PRO A 151 -6.40 -2.53 -15.73
CA PRO A 151 -7.55 -2.75 -16.59
C PRO A 151 -7.34 -3.99 -17.45
N LEU A 152 -8.43 -4.71 -17.69
CA LEU A 152 -8.41 -5.86 -18.60
C LEU A 152 -8.16 -5.41 -20.05
N PRO A 153 -7.56 -6.26 -20.89
CA PRO A 153 -7.43 -5.96 -22.30
C PRO A 153 -8.80 -5.65 -22.93
N ASN A 154 -8.89 -4.49 -23.59
CA ASN A 154 -10.10 -4.03 -24.28
C ASN A 154 -11.29 -3.69 -23.37
N SER A 155 -11.08 -3.49 -22.07
CA SER A 155 -12.10 -2.90 -21.18
C SER A 155 -11.47 -2.06 -20.07
N ASN A 156 -12.22 -1.08 -19.55
CA ASN A 156 -11.84 -0.37 -18.33
C ASN A 156 -12.31 -1.12 -17.07
N ALA A 157 -12.40 -2.45 -17.16
CA ALA A 157 -12.83 -3.27 -16.05
C ALA A 157 -11.64 -3.72 -15.22
N MET A 158 -11.86 -3.79 -13.91
CA MET A 158 -10.99 -4.39 -12.93
C MET A 158 -11.65 -5.66 -12.39
N LEU A 159 -10.87 -6.72 -12.27
CA LEU A 159 -11.22 -7.90 -11.50
C LEU A 159 -10.71 -7.71 -10.08
N VAL A 160 -11.52 -8.03 -9.09
CA VAL A 160 -11.10 -8.14 -7.70
C VAL A 160 -11.46 -9.53 -7.24
N THR A 161 -10.47 -10.25 -6.73
CA THR A 161 -10.62 -11.61 -6.22
C THR A 161 -10.31 -11.61 -4.74
N PHE A 162 -11.23 -12.17 -3.95
CA PHE A 162 -11.09 -12.34 -2.51
C PHE A 162 -10.84 -13.80 -2.17
N GLY A 163 -10.06 -14.00 -1.11
CA GLY A 163 -9.90 -15.27 -0.42
C GLY A 163 -9.96 -15.05 1.07
N ASN A 164 -10.43 -16.06 1.80
CA ASN A 164 -10.46 -16.03 3.26
C ASN A 164 -9.54 -17.12 3.84
N PRO A 165 -8.31 -16.76 4.23
CA PRO A 165 -7.37 -17.66 4.88
C PRO A 165 -7.64 -17.82 6.39
N LEU A 166 -8.64 -17.12 6.95
CA LEU A 166 -8.93 -17.07 8.38
C LEU A 166 -9.93 -18.16 8.78
N PRO A 167 -9.96 -18.54 10.07
CA PRO A 167 -10.83 -19.61 10.55
C PRO A 167 -12.30 -19.18 10.77
N PHE A 168 -12.65 -17.93 10.46
CA PHE A 168 -13.99 -17.36 10.63
C PHE A 168 -14.49 -16.68 9.35
N ASP A 169 -15.79 -16.45 9.26
CA ASP A 169 -16.43 -15.79 8.12
C ASP A 169 -15.99 -14.31 8.01
N LEU A 170 -15.65 -13.87 6.80
CA LEU A 170 -15.43 -12.45 6.49
C LEU A 170 -16.61 -11.90 5.69
N VAL A 171 -16.96 -10.64 5.91
CA VAL A 171 -17.90 -9.90 5.06
C VAL A 171 -17.10 -8.96 4.18
N ALA A 172 -17.23 -9.10 2.86
CA ALA A 172 -16.64 -8.19 1.90
C ALA A 172 -17.59 -7.03 1.58
N THR A 173 -17.16 -5.81 1.85
CA THR A 173 -17.88 -4.58 1.51
C THR A 173 -17.15 -3.91 0.35
N MET A 174 -17.89 -3.51 -0.68
CA MET A 174 -17.35 -2.87 -1.87
C MET A 174 -18.17 -1.64 -2.22
N GLU A 175 -17.49 -0.56 -2.58
CA GLU A 175 -18.08 0.74 -2.87
C GLU A 175 -17.44 1.34 -4.14
N HIS A 176 -18.27 1.97 -4.96
CA HIS A 176 -17.87 2.73 -6.14
C HIS A 176 -18.42 4.15 -5.98
N GLN A 177 -17.54 5.15 -5.93
CA GLN A 177 -17.94 6.53 -5.64
C GLN A 177 -18.70 6.71 -4.31
N GLY A 178 -18.41 5.85 -3.32
CA GLY A 178 -19.09 5.82 -2.02
C GLY A 178 -20.43 5.08 -2.00
N ASP A 179 -20.91 4.61 -3.15
CA ASP A 179 -22.14 3.81 -3.24
C ASP A 179 -21.81 2.31 -3.23
N PRO A 180 -22.53 1.48 -2.46
CA PRO A 180 -22.35 0.03 -2.49
C PRO A 180 -22.57 -0.56 -3.88
N VAL A 181 -21.69 -1.49 -4.30
CA VAL A 181 -21.84 -2.21 -5.57
C VAL A 181 -22.51 -3.57 -5.40
N ASP A 182 -22.95 -4.16 -6.51
CA ASP A 182 -23.49 -5.52 -6.53
C ASP A 182 -22.50 -6.53 -5.92
N GLY A 183 -22.97 -7.25 -4.90
CA GLY A 183 -22.17 -8.21 -4.14
C GLY A 183 -21.42 -7.63 -2.94
N SER A 184 -21.55 -6.33 -2.66
CA SER A 184 -21.20 -5.78 -1.35
C SER A 184 -22.02 -6.47 -0.25
N GLY A 185 -21.42 -6.74 0.90
CA GLY A 185 -22.01 -7.51 1.99
C GLY A 185 -21.94 -9.03 1.81
N THR A 186 -21.19 -9.53 0.82
CA THR A 186 -21.07 -10.98 0.61
C THR A 186 -20.20 -11.61 1.69
N VAL A 187 -20.69 -12.71 2.26
CA VAL A 187 -19.93 -13.53 3.20
C VAL A 187 -18.96 -14.43 2.44
N ILE A 188 -17.69 -14.36 2.83
CA ILE A 188 -16.60 -15.19 2.35
C ILE A 188 -16.23 -16.16 3.47
N GLN A 189 -16.64 -17.41 3.28
CA GLN A 189 -16.40 -18.47 4.25
C GLN A 189 -14.91 -18.83 4.30
N PRO A 190 -14.41 -19.33 5.45
CA PRO A 190 -13.08 -19.91 5.56
C PRO A 190 -12.80 -20.90 4.44
N SER A 191 -11.58 -20.89 3.90
CA SER A 191 -11.19 -21.92 2.94
C SER A 191 -11.23 -23.30 3.59
N ALA A 192 -12.22 -24.12 3.23
CA ALA A 192 -12.19 -25.54 3.54
C ALA A 192 -11.06 -26.20 2.72
N SER A 193 -9.91 -26.44 3.35
CA SER A 193 -8.79 -27.25 2.86
C SER A 193 -8.03 -26.77 1.60
N LEU A 194 -6.69 -26.89 1.65
CA LEU A 194 -5.73 -26.77 0.54
C LEU A 194 -6.03 -27.72 -0.65
N THR A 195 -6.93 -28.70 -0.48
CA THR A 195 -7.25 -29.75 -1.47
C THR A 195 -8.63 -29.63 -2.11
N SER A 196 -9.53 -28.80 -1.59
CA SER A 196 -10.76 -28.40 -2.28
C SER A 196 -10.47 -27.12 -3.04
N GLY A 197 -10.83 -27.07 -4.33
CA GLY A 197 -10.65 -25.87 -5.15
C GLY A 197 -11.08 -24.60 -4.41
N TRP A 198 -10.25 -23.57 -4.52
CA TRP A 198 -10.36 -22.33 -3.77
C TRP A 198 -11.77 -21.73 -3.90
N LEU A 199 -12.44 -21.47 -2.76
CA LEU A 199 -13.61 -20.58 -2.70
C LEU A 199 -13.12 -19.13 -2.85
N GLN A 200 -12.62 -18.80 -4.03
CA GLN A 200 -12.32 -17.43 -4.41
C GLN A 200 -13.58 -16.78 -4.97
N GLN A 201 -13.96 -15.64 -4.41
CA GLN A 201 -15.01 -14.82 -4.99
C GLN A 201 -14.37 -13.77 -5.90
N THR A 202 -14.84 -13.68 -7.14
CA THR A 202 -14.29 -12.74 -8.13
C THR A 202 -15.39 -11.80 -8.60
N TYR A 203 -15.09 -10.51 -8.50
CA TYR A 203 -15.96 -9.42 -8.88
C TYR A 203 -15.35 -8.68 -10.06
N LEU A 204 -16.18 -8.33 -11.02
CA LEU A 204 -15.79 -7.53 -12.17
C LEU A 204 -16.42 -6.15 -12.03
N GLN A 205 -15.62 -5.14 -11.69
CA GLN A 205 -16.07 -3.76 -11.61
C GLN A 205 -15.64 -3.01 -12.87
N ARG A 206 -16.55 -2.23 -13.46
CA ARG A 206 -16.20 -1.29 -14.54
C ARG A 206 -15.94 0.08 -13.93
N LEU A 207 -14.79 0.67 -14.22
CA LEU A 207 -14.40 1.99 -13.73
C LEU A 207 -14.22 2.96 -14.90
N SER A 208 -14.84 4.11 -14.78
CA SER A 208 -14.65 5.27 -15.64
C SER A 208 -13.45 6.09 -15.16
N GLU A 209 -12.92 6.92 -16.05
CA GLU A 209 -11.81 7.80 -15.70
C GLU A 209 -12.22 8.78 -14.58
N GLY A 210 -11.40 8.88 -13.55
CA GLY A 210 -11.69 9.65 -12.33
C GLY A 210 -12.44 8.86 -11.25
N ASP A 211 -12.72 7.57 -11.47
CA ASP A 211 -13.48 6.79 -10.49
C ASP A 211 -12.71 6.41 -9.24
N ASP A 212 -13.41 6.47 -8.10
CA ASP A 212 -12.97 5.93 -6.82
C ASP A 212 -13.62 4.58 -6.56
N PHE A 213 -12.85 3.61 -6.11
CA PHE A 213 -13.33 2.28 -5.77
C PHE A 213 -12.67 1.78 -4.49
N TYR A 214 -13.49 1.36 -3.54
CA TYR A 214 -13.04 0.93 -2.23
C TYR A 214 -13.58 -0.46 -1.92
N VAL A 215 -12.75 -1.24 -1.23
CA VAL A 215 -13.12 -2.57 -0.75
C VAL A 215 -12.53 -2.79 0.63
N SER A 216 -13.32 -3.42 1.50
CA SER A 216 -12.85 -3.92 2.79
C SER A 216 -13.38 -5.32 3.08
N MET A 217 -12.68 -6.00 3.98
CA MET A 217 -13.13 -7.24 4.60
C MET A 217 -13.09 -7.07 6.11
N VAL A 218 -14.21 -7.37 6.76
CA VAL A 218 -14.39 -7.32 8.22
C VAL A 218 -14.83 -8.70 8.71
N PRO A 219 -14.56 -9.08 9.97
CA PRO A 219 -15.17 -10.28 10.54
C PRO A 219 -16.69 -10.15 10.52
N LYS A 220 -17.37 -11.26 10.25
CA LYS A 220 -18.83 -11.31 10.25
C LYS A 220 -19.41 -11.22 11.67
N ASP A 221 -18.72 -11.87 12.62
CA ASP A 221 -19.14 -11.97 14.01
C ASP A 221 -18.20 -11.14 14.89
N GLU A 222 -18.76 -10.31 15.78
CA GLU A 222 -17.97 -9.40 16.65
C GLU A 222 -16.99 -10.14 17.57
N SER A 223 -17.23 -11.42 17.84
CA SER A 223 -16.31 -12.26 18.62
C SER A 223 -14.96 -12.48 17.94
N ASP A 224 -14.90 -12.33 16.62
CA ASP A 224 -13.69 -12.46 15.81
C ASP A 224 -13.02 -11.09 15.52
N GLY A 225 -13.61 -10.00 16.05
CA GLY A 225 -13.20 -8.61 15.88
C GLY A 225 -14.22 -7.76 15.13
N THR A 226 -14.04 -6.45 15.17
CA THR A 226 -14.95 -5.44 14.60
C THR A 226 -14.28 -4.55 13.55
N GLY A 227 -12.95 -4.48 13.54
CA GLY A 227 -12.23 -3.66 12.57
C GLY A 227 -12.20 -4.22 11.14
N VAL A 228 -11.50 -3.49 10.28
CA VAL A 228 -11.09 -3.95 8.94
C VAL A 228 -9.83 -4.84 9.00
N VAL A 229 -9.96 -6.07 8.50
CA VAL A 229 -8.86 -7.03 8.38
C VAL A 229 -8.03 -6.79 7.13
N SER A 230 -8.67 -6.43 6.02
CA SER A 230 -7.98 -6.08 4.78
C SER A 230 -8.80 -5.09 3.99
N PHE A 231 -8.13 -4.16 3.32
CA PHE A 231 -8.77 -3.19 2.45
C PHE A 231 -7.94 -2.88 1.21
N MET A 232 -8.63 -2.40 0.19
CA MET A 232 -8.03 -1.84 -1.01
C MET A 232 -8.79 -0.59 -1.40
N ALA A 233 -8.07 0.45 -1.78
CA ALA A 233 -8.64 1.66 -2.34
C ALA A 233 -7.96 2.01 -3.65
N ILE A 234 -8.77 2.41 -4.62
CA ILE A 234 -8.35 3.04 -5.87
C ILE A 234 -8.95 4.42 -5.88
N THR A 235 -8.12 5.44 -6.02
CA THR A 235 -8.60 6.82 -6.12
C THR A 235 -8.29 7.39 -7.49
N ASN A 236 -9.23 8.11 -8.09
CA ASN A 236 -9.06 8.86 -9.32
C ASN A 236 -8.53 7.96 -10.47
N TRP A 237 -9.21 6.85 -10.73
CA TRP A 237 -8.83 5.81 -11.68
C TRP A 237 -8.47 6.36 -13.08
N ARG A 238 -7.35 5.91 -13.65
CA ARG A 238 -6.94 6.25 -15.03
C ARG A 238 -6.67 4.97 -15.86
N PRO A 239 -7.57 4.59 -16.79
CA PRO A 239 -7.49 3.31 -17.50
C PRO A 239 -6.30 3.18 -18.49
N PHE A 240 -5.72 4.29 -18.94
CA PHE A 240 -4.63 4.26 -19.94
C PHE A 240 -3.23 4.14 -19.33
N ALA A 241 -3.04 4.58 -18.08
CA ALA A 241 -1.75 4.56 -17.38
C ALA A 241 -1.26 3.11 -17.13
N SER A 242 -2.20 2.20 -16.93
CA SER A 242 -1.98 0.83 -16.47
C SER A 242 -1.86 -0.17 -17.63
N ALA A 243 -2.65 -0.05 -18.71
CA ALA A 243 -2.58 -1.00 -19.84
C ALA A 243 -1.27 -0.91 -20.66
N GLN A 244 -0.81 0.29 -21.02
CA GLN A 244 0.43 0.47 -21.79
C GLN A 244 1.68 0.24 -20.94
N ARG A 245 1.64 0.65 -19.67
CA ARG A 245 2.70 0.37 -18.69
C ARG A 245 2.82 -1.12 -18.39
N ALA A 246 1.72 -1.83 -18.15
CA ALA A 246 1.74 -3.29 -17.97
C ALA A 246 2.33 -4.00 -19.20
N ARG A 247 1.99 -3.55 -20.41
CA ARG A 247 2.59 -4.07 -21.66
C ARG A 247 4.10 -3.82 -21.71
N ARG A 248 4.58 -2.63 -21.32
CA ARG A 248 6.03 -2.32 -21.25
C ARG A 248 6.73 -3.18 -20.22
N LEU A 249 6.21 -3.25 -19.00
CA LEU A 249 6.81 -4.03 -17.92
C LEU A 249 6.92 -5.50 -18.30
N ARG A 250 5.90 -6.07 -18.96
CA ARG A 250 5.96 -7.44 -19.50
C ARG A 250 7.08 -7.62 -20.52
N ARG A 251 7.32 -6.61 -21.39
CA ARG A 251 8.41 -6.63 -22.37
C ARG A 251 9.79 -6.50 -21.73
N GLU A 252 9.91 -5.76 -20.64
CA GLU A 252 11.20 -5.56 -19.94
C GLU A 252 11.56 -6.70 -18.98
N GLY A 253 10.71 -7.74 -18.84
CA GLY A 253 10.88 -8.76 -17.80
C GLY A 253 10.73 -8.21 -16.37
N LYS A 254 10.27 -6.97 -16.25
CA LYS A 254 10.02 -6.23 -15.00
C LYS A 254 8.54 -6.12 -14.69
N ALA A 255 7.69 -6.84 -15.41
CA ALA A 255 6.35 -7.11 -14.93
C ALA A 255 6.54 -7.92 -13.66
N ALA A 256 6.44 -7.24 -12.52
CA ALA A 256 5.72 -7.82 -11.42
C ALA A 256 4.40 -8.27 -12.04
N VAL A 257 4.28 -9.57 -12.30
CA VAL A 257 2.98 -10.19 -12.44
C VAL A 257 2.20 -9.79 -11.18
N GLU A 258 0.93 -9.42 -11.32
CA GLU A 258 0.05 -9.08 -10.19
C GLU A 258 0.06 -10.22 -9.16
N TRP A 259 0.93 -10.06 -8.16
CA TRP A 259 1.17 -10.83 -6.94
C TRP A 259 1.69 -9.76 -5.95
N ALA A 260 1.28 -9.62 -4.69
CA ALA A 260 0.43 -10.39 -3.79
C ALA A 260 0.04 -9.45 -2.62
N VAL A 261 -0.98 -9.80 -1.82
CA VAL A 261 -0.71 -9.82 -0.37
C VAL A 261 -0.04 -11.15 -0.11
N GLY A 262 1.23 -11.07 0.22
CA GLY A 262 2.14 -12.17 0.50
C GLY A 262 3.50 -11.55 0.76
N MET A 263 3.73 -11.12 2.00
CA MET A 263 5.06 -10.66 2.40
C MET A 263 5.98 -11.87 2.49
N GLY A 264 7.01 -11.89 1.64
CA GLY A 264 8.15 -12.78 1.80
C GLY A 264 8.67 -13.35 0.49
N ALA A 265 9.71 -12.73 -0.05
CA ALA A 265 11.06 -13.27 0.11
C ALA A 265 12.10 -12.17 -0.01
#